data_AF-A0A7V7B1X8-F1
#
_entry.id   AF-A0A7V7B1X8-F1
#
_cell.length_a   1.000
_cell.length_b   1.000
_cell.length_c   1.000
_cell.angle_alpha   90.00
_cell.angle_beta   90.00
_cell.angle_gamma   90.00
#
_symmetry.space_group_name_H-M   'P 1'
#
loop_
_entity.id
_entity.type
_entity.pdbx_description
1 polymer ?
#
loop_
_entity_poly.entity_id
_entity_poly.type
_entity_poly.pdbx_seq_one_letter_code
_entity_poly.pdbx_strand_id
1 'polypeptide(L)'
;LREKWPKSVRDYNIAKIVDTYVERRVEPGYSYLATKETIIENDYNLNIPRYVEAIEKEIPHDVDAHLYGGIPRRDLERLKALQSTAKDTLEEALKEVRPGYVELTKPIDELKDDVLQSQSVLEKSNTMKEQIEAYTKKHWEVLKNVDDDNNILGLKEDMLTEIKAILTKFKHVNVYDGYQVIAKIWQDCLKEDTEIIASTKDFYKAAREHVPNMVIKGQGKNRREEQDGWIGLIVPNDLIRKHLYSAELEEIETMQRRMQEIDAELDELVEATKMEDSDENFSLGEALNKNETGFTVGAIRSELRAAEEGTEEHALLKKVESLLDERSTLNNQQRELEKQLKEKSEDRIENLTNEEIDSLMFEKWFGSLTTKMINLIEQPLKEDLGILEMLQKRYKDTLDSLEEEGKQLEQELEAMLQEMVVTDQ
;
A
#
# COMPACT_ATOMS: atom_id res chain seq x y z
N LEU A 1 31.57 -0.22 18.85
CA LEU A 1 30.91 -1.04 17.79
C LEU A 1 29.51 -0.54 17.39
N ARG A 2 28.84 0.35 18.15
CA ARG A 2 27.55 0.95 17.76
C ARG A 2 27.62 2.15 16.79
N GLU A 3 28.80 2.73 16.55
CA GLU A 3 28.94 4.01 15.81
C GLU A 3 29.29 3.87 14.31
N LYS A 4 29.29 2.65 13.75
CA LYS A 4 29.64 2.43 12.32
C LYS A 4 28.62 1.60 11.54
N TRP A 5 27.35 1.55 11.96
CA TRP A 5 26.31 0.96 11.13
C TRP A 5 25.70 2.02 10.20
N PRO A 6 25.61 1.78 8.88
CA PRO A 6 24.84 2.65 8.00
C PRO A 6 23.40 2.75 8.50
N LYS A 7 22.78 3.92 8.34
CA LYS A 7 21.35 4.14 8.65
C LYS A 7 20.52 3.01 8.01
N SER A 8 19.80 2.27 8.86
CA SER A 8 18.86 1.18 8.54
C SER A 8 19.42 -0.24 8.43
N VAL A 9 20.02 -0.76 9.51
CA VAL A 9 19.66 -2.13 9.89
C VAL A 9 18.41 -1.99 10.74
N ARG A 10 17.24 -2.36 10.19
CA ARG A 10 15.96 -2.31 10.92
C ARG A 10 16.09 -3.15 12.20
N ASP A 11 15.53 -2.72 13.32
CA ASP A 11 15.58 -3.43 14.63
C ASP A 11 15.26 -4.93 14.50
N TYR A 12 14.36 -5.26 13.56
CA TYR A 12 14.05 -6.62 13.16
C TYR A 12 15.27 -7.43 12.66
N ASN A 13 16.07 -6.91 11.73
CA ASN A 13 17.25 -7.63 11.22
C ASN A 13 18.23 -7.96 12.35
N ILE A 14 18.38 -7.05 13.32
CA ILE A 14 19.19 -7.28 14.52
C ILE A 14 18.60 -8.44 15.34
N ALA A 15 17.28 -8.43 15.57
CA ALA A 15 16.61 -9.51 16.28
C ALA A 15 16.80 -10.87 15.60
N LYS A 16 16.64 -10.97 14.26
CA LYS A 16 16.90 -12.21 13.53
C LYS A 16 18.35 -12.68 13.67
N ILE A 17 19.31 -11.77 13.53
CA ILE A 17 20.74 -12.08 13.68
C ILE A 17 21.04 -12.60 15.09
N VAL A 18 20.54 -11.91 16.12
CA VAL A 18 20.76 -12.27 17.51
C VAL A 18 20.14 -13.62 17.83
N ASP A 19 18.87 -13.84 17.48
CA ASP A 19 18.19 -15.12 17.71
C ASP A 19 18.94 -16.26 17.01
N THR A 20 19.29 -16.09 15.73
CA THR A 20 20.01 -17.10 14.94
C THR A 20 21.36 -17.44 15.55
N TYR A 21 22.08 -16.44 16.06
CA TYR A 21 23.37 -16.62 16.71
C TYR A 21 23.24 -17.33 18.08
N VAL A 22 22.31 -16.88 18.92
CA VAL A 22 22.09 -17.41 20.28
C VAL A 22 21.61 -18.87 20.20
N GLU A 23 20.68 -19.16 19.30
CA GLU A 23 20.15 -20.51 19.10
C GLU A 23 21.08 -21.42 18.28
N ARG A 24 22.14 -20.86 17.67
CA ARG A 24 23.03 -21.56 16.72
C ARG A 24 22.28 -22.24 15.57
N ARG A 25 21.23 -21.57 15.08
CA ARG A 25 20.36 -22.11 14.04
C ARG A 25 21.06 -22.10 12.69
N VAL A 26 20.97 -23.20 11.95
CA VAL A 26 21.44 -23.32 10.56
C VAL A 26 20.27 -23.08 9.62
N GLU A 27 20.33 -22.01 8.83
CA GLU A 27 19.32 -21.62 7.85
C GLU A 27 19.97 -21.56 6.45
N PRO A 28 19.49 -22.34 5.47
CA PRO A 28 20.01 -22.28 4.10
C PRO A 28 20.04 -20.85 3.57
N GLY A 29 21.13 -20.46 2.89
CA GLY A 29 21.29 -19.11 2.34
C GLY A 29 21.44 -17.98 3.36
N TYR A 30 21.45 -18.27 4.66
CA TYR A 30 21.48 -17.24 5.71
C TYR A 30 22.50 -17.51 6.83
N SER A 31 22.58 -18.73 7.37
CA SER A 31 23.50 -19.06 8.46
C SER A 31 24.12 -20.46 8.33
N TYR A 32 25.37 -20.58 8.79
CA TYR A 32 26.14 -21.82 8.77
C TYR A 32 26.89 -22.01 10.09
N LEU A 33 26.85 -23.23 10.64
CA LEU A 33 27.58 -23.57 11.86
C LEU A 33 28.95 -24.13 11.50
N ALA A 34 29.94 -23.24 11.34
CA ALA A 34 31.29 -23.64 10.98
C ALA A 34 31.99 -24.41 12.10
N THR A 35 32.46 -25.63 11.81
CA THR A 35 33.35 -26.36 12.72
C THR A 35 34.81 -25.95 12.49
N LYS A 36 35.68 -26.35 13.41
CA LYS A 36 37.12 -26.06 13.30
C LYS A 36 37.72 -26.70 12.03
N GLU A 37 37.28 -27.90 11.71
CA GLU A 37 37.67 -28.66 10.52
C GLU A 37 37.32 -27.88 9.26
N THR A 38 36.07 -27.40 9.13
CA THR A 38 35.62 -26.61 7.97
C THR A 38 36.37 -25.28 7.83
N ILE A 39 36.79 -24.67 8.95
CA ILE A 39 37.59 -23.44 8.94
C ILE A 39 39.01 -23.72 8.43
N ILE A 40 39.60 -24.86 8.82
CA ILE A 40 40.93 -25.28 8.34
C ILE A 40 40.87 -25.60 6.85
N GLU A 41 39.84 -26.32 6.39
CA GLU A 41 39.62 -26.64 4.97
C GLU A 41 39.46 -25.39 4.10
N ASN A 42 38.95 -24.29 4.68
CA ASN A 42 38.83 -23.00 4.02
C ASN A 42 40.03 -22.07 4.24
N ASP A 43 41.20 -22.59 4.64
CA ASP A 43 42.43 -21.82 4.88
C ASP A 43 42.24 -20.66 5.88
N TYR A 44 41.42 -20.87 6.92
CA TYR A 44 41.04 -19.85 7.90
C TYR A 44 40.35 -18.60 7.29
N ASN A 45 39.84 -18.70 6.07
CA ASN A 45 39.14 -17.63 5.38
C ASN A 45 37.66 -17.60 5.77
N LEU A 46 37.28 -16.65 6.63
CA LEU A 46 35.93 -16.51 7.19
C LEU A 46 34.95 -15.72 6.29
N ASN A 47 35.21 -15.59 5.00
CA ASN A 47 34.31 -14.90 4.08
C ASN A 47 32.99 -15.69 3.90
N ILE A 48 31.84 -15.02 4.10
CA ILE A 48 30.50 -15.64 4.16
C ILE A 48 30.18 -16.55 2.95
N PRO A 49 30.49 -16.18 1.70
CA PRO A 49 30.19 -17.04 0.54
C PRO A 49 30.88 -18.41 0.54
N ARG A 50 31.87 -18.65 1.42
CA ARG A 50 32.52 -19.96 1.57
C ARG A 50 31.75 -20.92 2.48
N TYR A 51 30.82 -20.40 3.28
CA TYR A 51 30.07 -21.16 4.28
C TYR A 51 28.58 -21.17 4.00
N VAL A 52 28.07 -20.12 3.37
CA VAL A 52 26.65 -19.98 3.04
C VAL A 52 26.52 -19.94 1.53
N GLU A 53 25.97 -21.02 0.97
CA GLU A 53 25.61 -21.08 -0.44
C GLU A 53 24.45 -20.13 -0.73
N ALA A 54 24.56 -19.35 -1.80
CA ALA A 54 23.46 -18.53 -2.27
C ALA A 54 22.32 -19.44 -2.74
N ILE A 55 21.10 -19.19 -2.27
CA ILE A 55 19.92 -19.89 -2.77
C ILE A 55 19.63 -19.37 -4.17
N GLU A 56 19.75 -20.24 -5.17
CA GLU A 56 19.27 -19.97 -6.53
C GLU A 56 17.75 -19.90 -6.49
N LYS A 57 17.22 -18.69 -6.70
CA LYS A 57 15.77 -18.43 -6.72
C LYS A 57 15.15 -18.65 -8.10
N GLU A 58 15.98 -18.81 -9.12
CA GLU A 58 15.52 -18.99 -10.48
C GLU A 58 14.97 -20.41 -10.66
N ILE A 59 13.78 -20.50 -11.25
CA ILE A 59 13.18 -21.79 -11.59
C ILE A 59 13.78 -22.22 -12.93
N PRO A 60 14.50 -23.37 -12.98
CA PRO A 60 15.08 -23.87 -14.22
C PRO A 60 14.03 -23.96 -15.33
N HIS A 61 14.40 -23.56 -16.54
CA HIS A 61 13.52 -23.66 -17.69
C HIS A 61 13.32 -25.13 -18.08
N ASP A 62 12.11 -25.46 -18.52
CA ASP A 62 11.75 -26.77 -19.03
C ASP A 62 11.70 -26.73 -20.56
N VAL A 63 12.58 -27.50 -21.21
CA VAL A 63 12.70 -27.52 -22.67
C VAL A 63 11.41 -28.01 -23.32
N ASP A 64 10.83 -29.08 -22.78
CA ASP A 64 9.60 -29.66 -23.32
C ASP A 64 8.41 -28.72 -23.10
N ALA A 65 8.38 -27.92 -22.03
CA ALA A 65 7.40 -26.86 -21.82
C ALA A 65 7.50 -25.74 -22.85
N HIS A 66 8.69 -25.32 -23.25
CA HIS A 66 8.88 -24.36 -24.34
C HIS A 66 8.44 -24.90 -25.71
N LEU A 67 8.68 -26.19 -25.95
CA LEU A 67 8.34 -26.81 -27.23
C LEU A 67 6.84 -27.07 -27.39
N TYR A 68 6.19 -27.62 -26.35
CA TYR A 68 4.82 -28.14 -26.48
C TYR A 68 3.82 -27.55 -25.48
N GLY A 69 4.22 -26.55 -24.69
CA GLY A 69 3.34 -25.81 -23.79
C GLY A 69 2.93 -26.57 -22.52
N GLY A 70 2.36 -25.84 -21.58
CA GLY A 70 1.94 -26.37 -20.29
C GLY A 70 3.03 -26.35 -19.22
N ILE A 71 2.59 -26.21 -17.97
CA ILE A 71 3.42 -26.02 -16.79
C ILE A 71 3.86 -27.40 -16.25
N PRO A 72 5.17 -27.65 -16.03
CA PRO A 72 5.65 -28.90 -15.45
C PRO A 72 5.14 -29.10 -14.01
N ARG A 73 4.61 -30.28 -13.69
CA ARG A 73 4.16 -30.59 -12.32
C ARG A 73 5.26 -30.43 -11.26
N ARG A 74 6.52 -30.70 -11.61
CA ARG A 74 7.68 -30.51 -10.72
C ARG A 74 7.87 -29.06 -10.25
N ASP A 75 7.46 -28.08 -11.06
CA ASP A 75 7.59 -26.67 -10.69
C ASP A 75 6.46 -26.25 -9.74
N LEU A 76 5.29 -26.90 -9.83
CA LEU A 76 4.19 -26.72 -8.88
C LEU A 76 4.51 -27.25 -7.47
N GLU A 77 5.41 -28.23 -7.35
CA GLU A 77 5.89 -28.73 -6.05
C GLU A 77 6.73 -27.68 -5.30
N ARG A 78 7.27 -26.68 -6.01
CA ARG A 78 8.04 -25.57 -5.42
C ARG A 78 7.14 -24.55 -4.74
N LEU A 79 5.85 -24.52 -5.07
CA LEU A 79 4.83 -23.61 -4.54
C LEU A 79 4.34 -24.09 -3.17
N LYS A 80 5.24 -24.07 -2.17
CA LYS A 80 5.03 -24.73 -0.87
C LYS A 80 3.85 -24.17 -0.09
N ALA A 81 3.61 -22.85 -0.14
CA ALA A 81 2.52 -22.24 0.58
C ALA A 81 1.17 -22.63 -0.04
N LEU A 82 1.05 -22.60 -1.37
CA LEU A 82 -0.14 -23.09 -2.08
C LEU A 82 -0.38 -24.57 -1.83
N GLN A 83 0.64 -25.42 -2.00
CA GLN A 83 0.54 -26.88 -1.81
C GLN A 83 0.16 -27.28 -0.38
N SER A 84 0.55 -26.48 0.60
CA SER A 84 0.24 -26.77 2.01
C SER A 84 -1.14 -26.27 2.46
N THR A 85 -1.64 -25.19 1.86
CA THR A 85 -2.78 -24.45 2.39
C THR A 85 -3.99 -24.51 1.45
N ALA A 86 -3.81 -24.41 0.14
CA ALA A 86 -4.90 -24.33 -0.85
C ALA A 86 -4.74 -25.40 -1.95
N LYS A 87 -4.32 -26.61 -1.57
CA LYS A 87 -4.02 -27.69 -2.51
C LYS A 87 -5.22 -28.08 -3.36
N ASP A 88 -6.39 -28.25 -2.74
CA ASP A 88 -7.59 -28.71 -3.42
C ASP A 88 -8.04 -27.67 -4.46
N THR A 89 -8.08 -26.39 -4.09
CA THR A 89 -8.36 -25.28 -5.00
C THR A 89 -7.36 -25.18 -6.16
N LEU A 90 -6.07 -25.44 -5.89
CA LEU A 90 -5.04 -25.48 -6.91
C LEU A 90 -5.27 -26.64 -7.89
N GLU A 91 -5.49 -27.87 -7.41
CA GLU A 91 -5.70 -29.03 -8.28
C GLU A 91 -7.00 -28.93 -9.10
N GLU A 92 -8.07 -28.35 -8.54
CA GLU A 92 -9.31 -28.07 -9.29
C GLU A 92 -9.11 -27.06 -10.43
N ALA A 93 -8.14 -26.15 -10.28
CA ALA A 93 -7.79 -25.15 -11.27
C ALA A 93 -6.79 -25.67 -12.33
N LEU A 94 -6.36 -26.93 -12.23
CA LEU A 94 -5.35 -27.53 -13.12
C LEU A 94 -5.97 -28.63 -13.98
N LYS A 95 -5.63 -28.62 -15.26
CA LYS A 95 -5.97 -29.67 -16.21
C LYS A 95 -4.70 -30.24 -16.82
N GLU A 96 -4.57 -31.57 -16.80
CA GLU A 96 -3.46 -32.24 -17.47
C GLU A 96 -3.65 -32.19 -18.98
N VAL A 97 -2.68 -31.58 -19.67
CA VAL A 97 -2.66 -31.44 -21.13
C VAL A 97 -1.81 -32.54 -21.79
N ARG A 98 -0.79 -33.02 -21.07
CA ARG A 98 0.09 -34.14 -21.46
C ARG A 98 0.74 -34.73 -20.21
N PRO A 99 1.29 -35.96 -20.27
CA PRO A 99 1.84 -36.64 -19.09
C PRO A 99 2.84 -35.76 -18.32
N GLY A 100 2.47 -35.33 -17.12
CA GLY A 100 3.32 -34.52 -16.25
C GLY A 100 3.29 -33.01 -16.47
N TYR A 101 2.46 -32.50 -17.39
CA TYR A 101 2.29 -31.07 -17.66
C TYR A 101 0.82 -30.66 -17.59
N VAL A 102 0.58 -29.50 -16.98
CA VAL A 102 -0.75 -29.01 -16.67
C VAL A 102 -0.94 -27.58 -17.15
N GLU A 103 -2.20 -27.20 -17.38
CA GLU A 103 -2.60 -25.85 -17.72
C GLU A 103 -3.67 -25.37 -16.74
N LEU A 104 -3.74 -24.05 -16.55
CA LEU A 104 -4.80 -23.44 -15.75
C LEU A 104 -6.14 -23.48 -16.50
N THR A 105 -7.19 -23.91 -15.82
CA THR A 105 -8.55 -23.98 -16.40
C THR A 105 -9.27 -22.64 -16.42
N LYS A 106 -8.74 -21.64 -15.71
CA LYS A 106 -9.29 -20.29 -15.55
C LYS A 106 -8.17 -19.25 -15.50
N PRO A 107 -8.47 -17.96 -15.73
CA PRO A 107 -7.51 -16.88 -15.57
C PRO A 107 -6.84 -16.91 -14.19
N ILE A 108 -5.56 -16.53 -14.14
CA ILE A 108 -4.79 -16.53 -12.89
C ILE A 108 -5.40 -15.58 -11.85
N ASP A 109 -6.04 -14.49 -12.28
CA ASP A 109 -6.67 -13.53 -11.37
C ASP A 109 -7.90 -14.12 -10.68
N GLU A 110 -8.71 -14.91 -11.39
CA GLU A 110 -9.81 -15.66 -10.77
C GLU A 110 -9.28 -16.72 -9.79
N LEU A 111 -8.19 -17.40 -10.14
CA LEU A 111 -7.54 -18.36 -9.23
C LEU A 111 -6.98 -17.67 -7.97
N LYS A 112 -6.42 -16.46 -8.09
CA LYS A 112 -5.95 -15.69 -6.93
C LYS A 112 -7.09 -15.45 -5.94
N ASP A 113 -8.24 -15.01 -6.44
CA ASP A 113 -9.41 -14.76 -5.60
C ASP A 113 -9.93 -16.06 -4.96
N ASP A 114 -10.06 -17.13 -5.73
CA ASP A 114 -10.53 -18.43 -5.21
C ASP A 114 -9.60 -19.01 -4.14
N VAL A 115 -8.28 -18.86 -4.30
CA VAL A 115 -7.31 -19.30 -3.29
C VAL A 115 -7.45 -18.47 -2.01
N LEU A 116 -7.56 -17.15 -2.11
CA LEU A 116 -7.68 -16.28 -0.94
C LEU A 116 -9.02 -16.46 -0.22
N GLN A 117 -10.08 -16.86 -0.94
CA GLN A 117 -11.40 -17.16 -0.40
C GLN A 117 -11.60 -18.63 -0.04
N SER A 118 -10.58 -19.48 -0.24
CA SER A 118 -10.67 -20.90 0.09
C SER A 118 -10.91 -21.11 1.59
N GLN A 119 -11.71 -22.13 1.92
CA GLN A 119 -12.10 -22.42 3.31
C GLN A 119 -10.88 -22.57 4.24
N SER A 120 -9.81 -23.21 3.77
CA SER A 120 -8.58 -23.40 4.54
C SER A 120 -7.85 -22.09 4.86
N VAL A 121 -7.80 -21.15 3.90
CA VAL A 121 -7.21 -19.83 4.11
C VAL A 121 -8.07 -19.01 5.07
N LEU A 122 -9.39 -19.02 4.89
CA LEU A 122 -10.32 -18.32 5.78
C LEU A 122 -10.26 -18.85 7.22
N GLU A 123 -10.22 -20.16 7.42
CA GLU A 123 -10.06 -20.77 8.75
C GLU A 123 -8.75 -20.38 9.42
N LYS A 124 -7.64 -20.36 8.66
CA LYS A 124 -6.33 -19.95 9.15
C LYS A 124 -6.30 -18.46 9.50
N SER A 125 -6.91 -17.62 8.67
CA SER A 125 -7.06 -16.18 8.90
C SER A 125 -7.94 -15.88 10.12
N ASN A 126 -9.05 -16.62 10.31
CA ASN A 126 -9.90 -16.51 11.49
C ASN A 126 -9.16 -16.93 12.76
N THR A 127 -8.41 -18.02 12.72
CA THR A 127 -7.59 -18.47 13.84
C THR A 127 -6.54 -17.41 14.21
N MET A 128 -5.87 -16.81 13.21
CA MET A 128 -4.94 -15.71 13.43
C MET A 128 -5.64 -14.50 14.06
N LYS A 129 -6.78 -14.11 13.52
CA LYS A 129 -7.59 -13.00 14.03
C LYS A 129 -7.92 -13.19 15.51
N GLU A 130 -8.43 -14.36 15.92
CA GLU A 130 -8.75 -14.65 17.31
C GLU A 130 -7.52 -14.57 18.24
N GLN A 131 -6.36 -15.09 17.81
CA GLN A 131 -5.13 -15.00 18.59
C GLN A 131 -4.64 -13.55 18.73
N ILE A 132 -4.74 -12.76 17.66
CA ILE A 132 -4.34 -11.34 17.66
C ILE A 132 -5.32 -10.48 18.46
N GLU A 133 -6.61 -10.77 18.44
CA GLU A 133 -7.61 -10.10 19.27
C GLU A 133 -7.36 -10.38 20.76
N ALA A 134 -7.07 -11.63 21.12
CA ALA A 134 -6.70 -12.00 22.49
C ALA A 134 -5.41 -11.31 22.95
N TYR A 135 -4.38 -11.30 22.09
CA TYR A 135 -3.12 -10.58 22.31
C TYR A 135 -3.37 -9.09 22.53
N THR A 136 -4.17 -8.48 21.66
CA THR A 136 -4.45 -7.04 21.69
C THR A 136 -5.22 -6.67 22.96
N LYS A 137 -6.26 -7.43 23.31
CA LYS A 137 -7.04 -7.22 24.52
C LYS A 137 -6.18 -7.30 25.79
N LYS A 138 -5.27 -8.29 25.85
CA LYS A 138 -4.34 -8.45 26.96
C LYS A 138 -3.44 -7.22 27.11
N HIS A 139 -2.78 -6.81 26.03
CA HIS A 139 -1.82 -5.70 26.07
C HIS A 139 -2.50 -4.34 26.20
N TRP A 140 -3.71 -4.18 25.70
CA TRP A 140 -4.54 -2.99 25.91
C TRP A 140 -4.71 -2.66 27.40
N GLU A 141 -5.10 -3.65 28.20
CA GLU A 141 -5.28 -3.46 29.65
C GLU A 141 -3.95 -3.12 30.35
N VAL A 142 -2.84 -3.68 29.88
CA VAL A 142 -1.52 -3.38 30.47
C VAL A 142 -1.07 -1.97 30.10
N LEU A 143 -1.19 -1.59 28.82
CA LEU A 143 -0.77 -0.28 28.30
C LEU A 143 -1.55 0.89 28.91
N LYS A 144 -2.84 0.69 29.17
CA LYS A 144 -3.67 1.71 29.85
C LYS A 144 -3.27 1.98 31.30
N ASN A 145 -2.61 1.02 31.96
CA ASN A 145 -2.32 1.06 33.38
C ASN A 145 -0.81 1.17 33.67
N VAL A 146 0.00 1.61 32.69
CA VAL A 146 1.44 1.82 32.89
C VAL A 146 1.66 2.93 33.91
N ASP A 147 2.40 2.62 34.98
CA ASP A 147 2.63 3.51 36.13
C ASP A 147 4.12 3.76 36.44
N ASP A 148 5.03 3.06 35.77
CA ASP A 148 6.49 3.17 35.95
C ASP A 148 7.24 3.04 34.62
N ASP A 149 8.04 4.07 34.29
CA ASP A 149 8.89 4.13 33.10
C ASP A 149 9.87 2.96 33.00
N ASN A 150 10.31 2.41 34.15
CA ASN A 150 11.26 1.30 34.17
C ASN A 150 10.68 -0.01 33.58
N ASN A 151 9.35 -0.13 33.52
CA ASN A 151 8.67 -1.33 33.03
C ASN A 151 8.37 -1.27 31.52
N ILE A 152 8.52 -0.10 30.87
CA ILE A 152 8.17 0.09 29.45
C ILE A 152 9.02 -0.79 28.53
N LEU A 153 10.33 -0.89 28.79
CA LEU A 153 11.22 -1.73 27.99
C LEU A 153 10.84 -3.22 28.12
N GLY A 154 10.53 -3.67 29.34
CA GLY A 154 10.08 -5.04 29.59
C GLY A 154 8.77 -5.34 28.86
N LEU A 155 7.81 -4.41 28.89
CA LEU A 155 6.54 -4.54 28.19
C LEU A 155 6.73 -4.66 26.66
N LYS A 156 7.65 -3.88 26.09
CA LYS A 156 8.02 -4.00 24.68
C LYS A 156 8.58 -5.38 24.37
N GLU A 157 9.52 -5.88 25.16
CA GLU A 157 10.13 -7.20 24.98
C GLU A 157 9.12 -8.34 25.11
N ASP A 158 8.19 -8.23 26.06
CA ASP A 158 7.11 -9.20 26.29
C ASP A 158 6.16 -9.27 25.09
N MET A 159 5.69 -8.11 24.61
CA MET A 159 4.86 -7.99 23.41
C MET A 159 5.53 -8.64 22.19
N LEU A 160 6.81 -8.32 21.97
CA LEU A 160 7.60 -8.84 20.86
C LEU A 160 7.86 -10.35 20.96
N THR A 161 8.03 -10.88 22.17
CA THR A 161 8.23 -12.31 22.40
C THR A 161 6.94 -13.09 22.20
N GLU A 162 5.83 -12.57 22.72
CA GLU A 162 4.51 -13.21 22.61
C GLU A 162 4.02 -13.25 21.16
N ILE A 163 4.20 -12.16 20.39
CA ILE A 163 3.82 -12.18 18.97
C ILE A 163 4.64 -13.20 18.18
N LYS A 164 5.95 -13.34 18.45
CA LYS A 164 6.78 -14.38 17.83
C LYS A 164 6.22 -15.78 18.13
N ALA A 165 5.84 -16.03 19.39
CA ALA A 165 5.29 -17.30 19.83
C ALA A 165 3.94 -17.61 19.16
N ILE A 166 3.08 -16.60 18.96
CA ILE A 166 1.81 -16.74 18.22
C ILE A 166 2.11 -17.11 16.76
N LEU A 167 2.96 -16.35 16.08
CA LEU A 167 3.21 -16.52 14.64
C LEU A 167 3.93 -17.83 14.30
N THR A 168 4.75 -18.35 15.21
CA THR A 168 5.44 -19.65 15.03
C THR A 168 4.46 -20.83 14.89
N LYS A 169 3.22 -20.68 15.36
CA LYS A 169 2.17 -21.70 15.20
C LYS A 169 1.65 -21.81 13.75
N PHE A 170 1.89 -20.80 12.92
CA PHE A 170 1.38 -20.74 11.56
C PHE A 170 2.47 -21.11 10.55
N LYS A 171 2.26 -22.20 9.80
CA LYS A 171 3.18 -22.61 8.73
C LYS A 171 3.24 -21.57 7.62
N HIS A 172 4.43 -21.40 7.03
CA HIS A 172 4.76 -20.45 5.96
C HIS A 172 4.67 -18.96 6.32
N VAL A 173 4.23 -18.62 7.54
CA VAL A 173 4.21 -17.24 8.02
C VAL A 173 5.62 -16.81 8.43
N ASN A 174 6.06 -15.65 7.95
CA ASN A 174 7.32 -15.07 8.39
C ASN A 174 7.14 -14.41 9.76
N VAL A 175 7.50 -15.14 10.82
CA VAL A 175 7.45 -14.73 12.24
C VAL A 175 8.01 -13.33 12.47
N TYR A 176 9.03 -13.02 11.71
CA TYR A 176 9.87 -11.86 11.87
C TYR A 176 9.30 -10.60 11.18
N ASP A 177 8.56 -10.76 10.10
CA ASP A 177 7.79 -9.66 9.50
C ASP A 177 6.72 -9.20 10.49
N GLY A 178 6.07 -10.14 11.20
CA GLY A 178 5.15 -9.79 12.28
C GLY A 178 5.81 -9.19 13.51
N TYR A 179 7.01 -9.63 13.88
CA TYR A 179 7.83 -8.93 14.88
C TYR A 179 8.07 -7.47 14.47
N GLN A 180 8.38 -7.22 13.19
CA GLN A 180 8.61 -5.87 12.69
C GLN A 180 7.34 -5.01 12.78
N VAL A 181 6.15 -5.58 12.55
CA VAL A 181 4.87 -4.86 12.71
C VAL A 181 4.75 -4.31 14.14
N ILE A 182 4.98 -5.14 15.16
CA ILE A 182 4.90 -4.70 16.57
C ILE A 182 6.04 -3.72 16.90
N ALA A 183 7.26 -4.00 16.46
CA ALA A 183 8.40 -3.10 16.70
C ALA A 183 8.16 -1.70 16.11
N LYS A 184 7.51 -1.62 14.95
CA LYS A 184 7.14 -0.36 14.31
C LYS A 184 6.03 0.36 15.06
N ILE A 185 5.00 -0.34 15.55
CA ILE A 185 3.97 0.28 16.42
C ILE A 185 4.63 0.89 17.66
N TRP A 186 5.60 0.19 18.26
CA TRP A 186 6.38 0.74 19.37
C TRP A 186 7.18 1.98 19.00
N GLN A 187 7.85 1.96 17.86
CA GLN A 187 8.65 3.07 17.38
C GLN A 187 7.79 4.29 17.03
N ASP A 188 6.64 4.08 16.40
CA ASP A 188 5.80 5.13 15.83
C ASP A 188 4.85 5.75 16.86
N CYS A 189 4.38 5.00 17.86
CA CYS A 189 3.44 5.53 18.86
C CYS A 189 3.64 5.00 20.30
N LEU A 190 3.67 3.69 20.54
CA LEU A 190 3.55 3.18 21.92
C LEU A 190 4.67 3.65 22.85
N LYS A 191 5.91 3.82 22.35
CA LYS A 191 7.02 4.24 23.21
C LYS A 191 6.73 5.60 23.86
N GLU A 192 6.44 6.61 23.05
CA GLU A 192 6.18 7.96 23.54
C GLU A 192 4.86 8.01 24.34
N ASP A 193 3.81 7.35 23.86
CA ASP A 193 2.52 7.33 24.56
C ASP A 193 2.63 6.69 25.95
N THR A 194 3.35 5.58 26.09
CA THR A 194 3.51 4.90 27.39
C THR A 194 4.37 5.71 28.37
N GLU A 195 5.41 6.40 27.90
CA GLU A 195 6.22 7.33 28.71
C GLU A 195 5.36 8.51 29.22
N ILE A 196 4.48 9.04 28.37
CA ILE A 196 3.53 10.11 28.76
C ILE A 196 2.50 9.59 29.77
N ILE A 197 1.91 8.41 29.53
CA ILE A 197 0.92 7.81 30.44
C ILE A 197 1.54 7.58 31.83
N ALA A 198 2.74 7.02 31.88
CA ALA A 198 3.48 6.78 33.11
C ALA A 198 3.81 8.09 33.85
N SER A 199 4.26 9.11 33.12
CA SER A 199 4.55 10.44 33.67
C SER A 199 3.32 11.12 34.26
N THR A 200 2.17 10.99 33.59
CA THR A 200 0.89 11.59 34.02
C THR A 200 0.19 10.75 35.10
N LYS A 201 0.53 9.46 35.22
CA LYS A 201 -0.07 8.45 36.11
C LYS A 201 -1.57 8.21 35.92
N ASP A 202 -2.11 8.72 34.82
CA ASP A 202 -3.53 8.63 34.47
C ASP A 202 -3.67 8.71 32.94
N PHE A 203 -4.06 7.59 32.35
CA PHE A 203 -4.27 7.44 30.92
C PHE A 203 -5.31 8.42 30.36
N TYR A 204 -6.44 8.60 31.05
CA TYR A 204 -7.50 9.47 30.56
C TYR A 204 -7.16 10.95 30.74
N LYS A 205 -6.35 11.28 31.75
CA LYS A 205 -5.81 12.63 31.89
C LYS A 205 -4.85 12.94 30.75
N ALA A 206 -3.88 12.06 30.49
CA ALA A 206 -2.93 12.23 29.38
C ALA A 206 -3.63 12.39 28.03
N ALA A 207 -4.72 11.64 27.80
CA ALA A 207 -5.50 11.70 26.57
C ALA A 207 -6.25 13.02 26.34
N ARG A 208 -6.56 13.77 27.41
CA ARG A 208 -7.23 15.07 27.35
C ARG A 208 -6.28 16.25 27.35
N GLU A 209 -4.97 16.00 27.46
CA GLU A 209 -3.95 17.03 27.33
C GLU A 209 -3.59 17.26 25.87
N HIS A 210 -3.12 18.47 25.57
CA HIS A 210 -2.67 18.88 24.24
C HIS A 210 -1.40 19.73 24.35
N VAL A 211 -0.70 19.84 23.23
CA VAL A 211 0.52 20.64 23.10
C VAL A 211 0.45 21.56 21.88
N PRO A 212 1.17 22.70 21.89
CA PRO A 212 1.22 23.59 20.74
C PRO A 212 1.72 22.86 19.49
N ASN A 213 0.98 22.97 18.39
CA ASN A 213 1.42 22.42 17.12
C ASN A 213 2.40 23.38 16.44
N MET A 214 3.69 23.08 16.50
CA MET A 214 4.74 23.93 15.92
C MET A 214 5.03 23.50 14.48
N VAL A 215 4.78 24.39 13.52
CA VAL A 215 5.01 24.13 12.10
C VAL A 215 5.99 25.14 11.51
N ILE A 216 6.84 24.67 10.59
CA ILE A 216 7.76 25.54 9.84
C ILE A 216 7.01 26.13 8.66
N LYS A 217 6.83 27.46 8.65
CA LYS A 217 6.25 28.21 7.53
C LYS A 217 7.32 28.98 6.76
N GLY A 218 7.09 29.16 5.46
CA GLY A 218 7.99 29.87 4.54
C GLY A 218 9.03 28.97 3.85
N GLN A 219 9.74 29.53 2.86
CA GLN A 219 10.79 28.83 2.11
C GLN A 219 12.12 29.58 2.14
N GLY A 220 13.23 28.83 2.07
CA GLY A 220 14.59 29.37 2.05
C GLY A 220 14.92 30.20 3.29
N LYS A 221 15.31 31.46 3.09
CA LYS A 221 15.73 32.39 4.16
C LYS A 221 14.57 32.91 5.03
N ASN A 222 13.32 32.70 4.62
CA ASN A 222 12.13 33.16 5.35
C ASN A 222 11.47 32.05 6.17
N ARG A 223 12.18 30.94 6.43
CA ARG A 223 11.68 29.87 7.29
C ARG A 223 11.58 30.36 8.72
N ARG A 224 10.40 30.20 9.31
CA ARG A 224 10.11 30.54 10.70
C ARG A 224 9.21 29.47 11.30
N GLU A 225 9.47 29.14 12.56
CA GLU A 225 8.58 28.29 13.35
C GLU A 225 7.44 29.15 13.88
N GLU A 226 6.22 28.73 13.58
CA GLU A 226 4.99 29.37 14.06
C GLU A 226 4.07 28.30 14.67
N GLN A 227 3.33 28.67 15.72
CA GLN A 227 2.28 27.83 16.25
C GLN A 227 1.08 27.82 15.30
N ASP A 228 0.58 26.63 14.97
CA ASP A 228 -0.57 26.41 14.10
C ASP A 228 -1.59 25.46 14.75
N GLY A 229 -2.24 25.98 15.79
CA GLY A 229 -3.25 25.27 16.57
C GLY A 229 -2.64 24.39 17.66
N TRP A 230 -3.40 23.37 18.05
CA TRP A 230 -3.07 22.43 19.12
C TRP A 230 -3.19 20.99 18.62
N ILE A 231 -2.32 20.11 19.11
CA ILE A 231 -2.39 18.67 18.86
C ILE A 231 -2.57 17.94 20.17
N GLY A 232 -3.39 16.90 20.19
CA GLY A 232 -3.55 16.06 21.38
C GLY A 232 -2.22 15.43 21.76
N LEU A 233 -1.96 15.36 23.07
CA LEU A 233 -0.68 14.90 23.60
C LEU A 233 -0.44 13.42 23.25
N ILE A 234 -1.46 12.58 23.40
CA ILE A 234 -1.44 11.18 22.94
C ILE A 234 -2.57 10.85 21.95
N VAL A 235 -3.68 11.60 21.92
CA VAL A 235 -4.79 11.36 20.98
C VAL A 235 -4.60 12.17 19.69
N PRO A 236 -4.44 11.55 18.52
CA PRO A 236 -4.28 12.29 17.26
C PRO A 236 -5.57 13.01 16.83
N ASN A 237 -5.46 14.28 16.45
CA ASN A 237 -6.60 15.08 15.97
C ASN A 237 -7.28 14.46 14.74
N ASP A 238 -6.51 13.76 13.89
CA ASP A 238 -7.07 13.10 12.71
C ASP A 238 -8.00 11.95 13.07
N LEU A 239 -7.73 11.22 14.16
CA LEU A 239 -8.65 10.20 14.67
C LEU A 239 -9.90 10.82 15.27
N ILE A 240 -9.76 11.95 15.99
CA ILE A 240 -10.91 12.72 16.50
C ILE A 240 -11.80 13.16 15.34
N ARG A 241 -11.22 13.76 14.30
CA ARG A 241 -11.93 14.16 13.08
C ARG A 241 -12.63 12.97 12.41
N LYS A 242 -11.92 11.87 12.21
CA LYS A 242 -12.44 10.67 11.56
C LYS A 242 -13.63 10.05 12.27
N HIS A 243 -13.61 9.96 13.60
CA HIS A 243 -14.65 9.26 14.37
C HIS A 243 -15.79 10.14 14.85
N LEU A 244 -15.51 11.39 15.21
CA LEU A 244 -16.51 12.27 15.82
C LEU A 244 -17.12 13.26 14.83
N TYR A 245 -16.47 13.47 13.68
CA TYR A 245 -16.84 14.45 12.67
C TYR A 245 -16.79 13.85 11.25
N SER A 246 -17.19 12.58 11.13
CA SER A 246 -17.20 11.85 9.85
C SER A 246 -18.11 12.51 8.82
N ALA A 247 -19.25 13.06 9.24
CA ALA A 247 -20.18 13.75 8.35
C ALA A 247 -19.55 15.01 7.73
N GLU A 248 -18.85 15.82 8.54
CA GLU A 248 -18.12 16.99 8.01
C GLU A 248 -16.96 16.59 7.08
N LEU A 249 -16.26 15.48 7.37
CA LEU A 249 -15.24 14.95 6.46
C LEU A 249 -15.83 14.47 5.14
N GLU A 250 -16.96 13.75 5.17
CA GLU A 250 -17.67 13.31 3.96
C GLU A 250 -18.17 14.51 3.13
N GLU A 251 -18.59 15.59 3.78
CA GLU A 251 -18.98 16.83 3.11
C GLU A 251 -17.76 17.49 2.42
N ILE A 252 -16.62 17.59 3.10
CA ILE A 252 -15.35 18.06 2.50
C ILE A 252 -14.97 17.19 1.30
N GLU A 253 -15.01 15.86 1.43
CA GLU A 253 -14.70 14.93 0.33
C GLU A 253 -15.68 15.09 -0.84
N THR A 254 -16.97 15.34 -0.56
CA THR A 254 -17.98 15.58 -1.60
C THR A 254 -17.72 16.88 -2.35
N MET A 255 -17.37 17.96 -1.64
CA MET A 255 -16.96 19.22 -2.26
C MET A 255 -15.70 19.04 -3.13
N GLN A 256 -14.71 18.28 -2.63
CA GLN A 256 -13.49 17.96 -3.39
C GLN A 256 -13.78 17.15 -4.66
N ARG A 257 -14.64 16.12 -4.58
CA ARG A 257 -15.05 15.35 -5.76
C ARG A 257 -15.75 16.22 -6.80
N ARG A 258 -16.69 17.06 -6.37
CA ARG A 258 -17.39 17.98 -7.29
C ARG A 258 -16.42 18.98 -7.94
N MET A 259 -15.44 19.48 -7.19
CA MET A 259 -14.40 20.35 -7.76
C MET A 259 -13.54 19.61 -8.80
N GLN A 260 -13.20 18.33 -8.58
CA GLN A 260 -12.48 17.52 -9.57
C GLN A 260 -13.31 17.26 -10.83
N GLU A 261 -14.62 17.03 -10.68
CA GLU A 261 -15.55 16.90 -11.81
C GLU A 261 -15.61 18.20 -12.62
N ILE A 262 -15.75 19.35 -11.94
CA ILE A 262 -15.73 20.67 -12.60
C ILE A 262 -14.40 20.89 -13.34
N ASP A 263 -13.27 20.47 -12.77
CA ASP A 263 -11.97 20.60 -13.39
C ASP A 263 -11.87 19.78 -14.68
N ALA A 264 -12.38 18.54 -14.66
CA ALA A 264 -12.47 17.70 -15.84
C ALA A 264 -13.39 18.31 -16.92
N GLU A 265 -14.57 18.82 -16.53
CA GLU A 265 -15.48 19.52 -17.46
C GLU A 265 -14.83 20.77 -18.09
N LEU A 266 -14.06 21.54 -17.31
CA LEU A 266 -13.33 22.70 -17.81
C LEU A 266 -12.20 22.30 -18.75
N ASP A 267 -11.45 21.24 -18.43
CA ASP A 267 -10.37 20.72 -19.27
C ASP A 267 -10.91 20.19 -20.61
N GLU A 268 -12.04 19.49 -20.61
CA GLU A 268 -12.73 19.08 -21.85
C GLU A 268 -13.11 20.28 -22.72
N LEU A 269 -13.65 21.35 -22.11
CA LEU A 269 -13.99 22.58 -22.83
C LEU A 269 -12.74 23.29 -23.36
N VAL A 270 -11.62 23.28 -22.63
CA VAL A 270 -10.34 23.84 -23.10
C VAL A 270 -9.86 23.07 -24.32
N GLU A 271 -9.89 21.73 -24.29
CA GLU A 271 -9.46 20.92 -25.44
C GLU A 271 -10.40 21.09 -26.66
N ALA A 272 -11.71 21.22 -26.44
CA ALA A 272 -12.66 21.53 -27.52
C ALA A 272 -12.38 22.91 -28.15
N THR A 273 -12.02 23.91 -27.33
CA THR A 273 -11.63 25.25 -27.79
C THR A 273 -10.37 25.24 -28.67
N LYS A 274 -9.47 24.25 -28.50
CA LYS A 274 -8.24 24.11 -29.32
C LYS A 274 -8.49 23.52 -30.69
N MET A 275 -9.65 22.91 -30.93
CA MET A 275 -9.99 22.37 -32.24
C MET A 275 -10.29 23.54 -33.19
N GLU A 276 -9.54 23.65 -34.28
CA GLU A 276 -9.82 24.64 -35.33
C GLU A 276 -11.24 24.43 -35.88
N ASP A 277 -11.97 25.54 -36.10
CA ASP A 277 -13.35 25.58 -36.61
C ASP A 277 -14.43 24.95 -35.70
N SER A 278 -14.15 24.70 -34.41
CA SER A 278 -15.21 24.33 -33.45
C SER A 278 -16.02 25.55 -32.97
N ASP A 279 -17.27 25.32 -32.59
CA ASP A 279 -18.14 26.35 -32.01
C ASP A 279 -17.55 26.86 -30.68
N GLU A 280 -16.87 25.99 -29.94
CA GLU A 280 -16.13 26.32 -28.71
C GLU A 280 -14.92 27.20 -28.99
N ASN A 281 -14.16 26.98 -30.07
CA ASN A 281 -13.04 27.84 -30.45
C ASN A 281 -13.52 29.26 -30.76
N PHE A 282 -14.60 29.37 -31.54
CA PHE A 282 -15.21 30.67 -31.85
C PHE A 282 -15.74 31.38 -30.60
N SER A 283 -16.33 30.62 -29.67
CA SER A 283 -17.05 31.19 -28.51
C SER A 283 -16.19 31.41 -27.26
N LEU A 284 -15.13 30.61 -27.07
CA LEU A 284 -14.36 30.55 -25.83
C LEU A 284 -12.86 30.85 -26.03
N GLY A 285 -12.37 30.95 -27.27
CA GLY A 285 -10.94 31.11 -27.59
C GLY A 285 -10.29 32.31 -26.92
N GLU A 286 -10.94 33.47 -26.97
CA GLU A 286 -10.44 34.72 -26.36
C GLU A 286 -10.45 34.68 -24.82
N ALA A 287 -11.14 33.71 -24.21
CA ALA A 287 -11.24 33.56 -22.77
C ALA A 287 -10.16 32.66 -22.14
N LEU A 288 -9.32 32.03 -22.97
CA LEU A 288 -8.20 31.19 -22.53
C LEU A 288 -7.10 32.01 -21.84
N ASN A 289 -6.39 31.36 -20.93
CA ASN A 289 -5.19 31.92 -20.33
C ASN A 289 -4.03 31.95 -21.35
N LYS A 290 -2.94 32.66 -21.03
CA LYS A 290 -1.78 32.81 -21.93
C LYS A 290 -1.09 31.51 -22.36
N ASN A 291 -1.33 30.42 -21.65
CA ASN A 291 -0.72 29.13 -21.91
C ASN A 291 -1.73 28.15 -22.55
N GLU A 292 -2.97 28.57 -22.81
CA GLU A 292 -4.05 27.75 -23.36
C GLU A 292 -4.34 26.49 -22.52
N THR A 293 -4.23 26.61 -21.19
CA THR A 293 -4.44 25.49 -20.26
C THR A 293 -5.63 25.68 -19.32
N GLY A 294 -6.52 26.63 -19.61
CA GLY A 294 -7.62 26.98 -18.71
C GLY A 294 -8.20 28.35 -18.98
N PHE A 295 -9.41 28.57 -18.49
CA PHE A 295 -10.11 29.85 -18.60
C PHE A 295 -9.76 30.80 -17.46
N THR A 296 -9.90 32.11 -17.71
CA THR A 296 -9.79 33.11 -16.65
C THR A 296 -11.15 33.77 -16.38
N VAL A 297 -11.49 33.93 -15.10
CA VAL A 297 -12.75 34.58 -14.67
C VAL A 297 -12.88 35.99 -15.27
N GLY A 298 -11.76 36.72 -15.38
CA GLY A 298 -11.74 38.06 -15.94
C GLY A 298 -12.08 38.10 -17.43
N ALA A 299 -11.52 37.17 -18.23
CA ALA A 299 -11.77 37.12 -19.66
C ALA A 299 -13.19 36.62 -19.97
N ILE A 300 -13.64 35.54 -19.31
CA ILE A 300 -15.02 35.03 -19.47
C ILE A 300 -16.05 36.12 -19.19
N ARG A 301 -15.89 36.91 -18.11
CA ARG A 301 -16.80 38.00 -17.78
C ARG A 301 -16.73 39.19 -18.75
N SER A 302 -15.62 39.36 -19.46
CA SER A 302 -15.48 40.38 -20.50
C SER A 302 -16.24 39.96 -21.75
N GLU A 303 -15.98 38.75 -22.23
CA GLU A 303 -16.62 38.20 -23.44
C GLU A 303 -18.12 38.04 -23.25
N LEU A 304 -18.57 37.60 -22.06
CA LEU A 304 -20.00 37.47 -21.76
C LEU A 304 -20.76 38.81 -21.81
N ARG A 305 -20.09 39.95 -21.61
CA ARG A 305 -20.68 41.28 -21.77
C ARG A 305 -20.70 41.76 -23.22
N ALA A 306 -19.83 41.22 -24.07
CA ALA A 306 -19.76 41.54 -25.48
C ALA A 306 -20.70 40.66 -26.31
N ALA A 307 -20.94 39.42 -25.87
CA ALA A 307 -21.82 38.45 -26.52
C ALA A 307 -23.29 38.86 -26.44
N GLU A 308 -24.04 38.62 -27.53
CA GLU A 308 -25.49 38.86 -27.57
C GLU A 308 -26.27 37.78 -26.80
N GLU A 309 -27.20 38.20 -25.95
CA GLU A 309 -28.07 37.28 -25.19
C GLU A 309 -28.87 36.36 -26.13
N GLY A 310 -28.78 35.05 -25.88
CA GLY A 310 -29.49 34.02 -26.64
C GLY A 310 -28.69 33.36 -27.75
N THR A 311 -27.43 33.77 -27.96
CA THR A 311 -26.48 33.07 -28.84
C THR A 311 -25.89 31.82 -28.18
N GLU A 312 -25.38 30.89 -29.00
CA GLU A 312 -24.65 29.70 -28.51
C GLU A 312 -23.35 30.11 -27.79
N GLU A 313 -22.68 31.16 -28.27
CA GLU A 313 -21.54 31.80 -27.62
C GLU A 313 -21.87 32.24 -26.19
N HIS A 314 -22.96 32.99 -26.02
CA HIS A 314 -23.40 33.41 -24.70
C HIS A 314 -23.77 32.22 -23.80
N ALA A 315 -24.31 31.12 -24.35
CA ALA A 315 -24.63 29.92 -23.58
C ALA A 315 -23.37 29.20 -23.08
N LEU A 316 -22.35 29.05 -23.93
CA LEU A 316 -21.06 28.44 -23.58
C LEU A 316 -20.29 29.29 -22.57
N LEU A 317 -20.20 30.60 -22.79
CA LEU A 317 -19.56 31.53 -21.85
C LEU A 317 -20.24 31.49 -20.48
N LYS A 318 -21.58 31.45 -20.45
CA LYS A 318 -22.34 31.36 -19.20
C LYS A 318 -22.16 30.03 -18.49
N LYS A 319 -22.03 28.92 -19.24
CA LYS A 319 -21.68 27.60 -18.67
C LYS A 319 -20.32 27.67 -17.98
N VAL A 320 -19.28 28.16 -18.67
CA VAL A 320 -17.94 28.30 -18.09
C VAL A 320 -17.93 29.25 -16.90
N GLU A 321 -18.62 30.38 -16.96
CA GLU A 321 -18.75 31.31 -15.82
C GLU A 321 -19.36 30.59 -14.60
N SER A 322 -20.46 29.86 -14.80
CA SER A 322 -21.13 29.14 -13.71
C SER A 322 -20.26 28.06 -13.08
N LEU A 323 -19.48 27.32 -13.88
CA LEU A 323 -18.54 26.31 -13.41
C LEU A 323 -17.39 26.94 -12.60
N LEU A 324 -16.84 28.06 -13.07
CA LEU A 324 -15.79 28.79 -12.35
C LEU A 324 -16.28 29.38 -11.03
N ASP A 325 -17.49 29.95 -11.01
CA ASP A 325 -18.12 30.50 -9.80
C ASP A 325 -18.51 29.40 -8.81
N GLU A 326 -19.04 28.26 -9.28
CA GLU A 326 -19.31 27.07 -8.45
C GLU A 326 -18.02 26.55 -7.82
N ARG A 327 -16.96 26.32 -8.61
CA ARG A 327 -15.65 25.87 -8.13
C ARG A 327 -15.08 26.82 -7.08
N SER A 328 -15.14 28.13 -7.31
CA SER A 328 -14.66 29.12 -6.34
C SER A 328 -15.49 29.11 -5.05
N THR A 329 -16.81 28.93 -5.16
CA THR A 329 -17.71 28.87 -4.00
C THR A 329 -17.44 27.62 -3.17
N LEU A 330 -17.35 26.45 -3.81
CA LEU A 330 -17.02 25.18 -3.16
C LEU A 330 -15.66 25.24 -2.48
N ASN A 331 -14.63 25.78 -3.14
CA ASN A 331 -13.31 25.95 -2.54
C ASN A 331 -13.33 26.85 -1.29
N ASN A 332 -14.13 27.92 -1.29
CA ASN A 332 -14.26 28.77 -0.11
C ASN A 332 -15.02 28.06 1.02
N GLN A 333 -16.10 27.34 0.68
CA GLN A 333 -16.87 26.54 1.64
C GLN A 333 -16.01 25.44 2.27
N GLN A 334 -15.26 24.71 1.45
CA GLN A 334 -14.34 23.67 1.89
C GLN A 334 -13.30 24.22 2.87
N ARG A 335 -12.63 25.33 2.53
CA ARG A 335 -11.63 25.96 3.41
C ARG A 335 -12.21 26.40 4.75
N GLU A 336 -13.41 26.96 4.73
CA GLU A 336 -14.10 27.39 5.95
C GLU A 336 -14.50 26.18 6.80
N LEU A 337 -15.05 25.12 6.18
CA LEU A 337 -15.42 23.89 6.86
C LEU A 337 -14.21 23.16 7.45
N GLU A 338 -13.10 23.08 6.71
CA GLU A 338 -11.81 22.53 7.20
C GLU A 338 -11.29 23.32 8.41
N LYS A 339 -11.38 24.65 8.37
CA LYS A 339 -10.99 25.50 9.49
C LYS A 339 -11.88 25.25 10.70
N GLN A 340 -13.20 25.23 10.53
CA GLN A 340 -14.15 24.94 11.61
C GLN A 340 -13.95 23.55 12.19
N LEU A 341 -13.71 22.55 11.33
CA LEU A 341 -13.43 21.18 11.74
C LEU A 341 -12.12 21.10 12.54
N LYS A 342 -11.09 21.85 12.13
CA LYS A 342 -9.84 21.98 12.88
C LYS A 342 -10.11 22.54 14.28
N GLU A 343 -10.75 23.70 14.38
CA GLU A 343 -11.07 24.35 15.67
C GLU A 343 -11.92 23.44 16.57
N LYS A 344 -13.00 22.85 16.04
CA LYS A 344 -13.84 21.89 16.78
C LYS A 344 -13.04 20.69 17.29
N SER A 345 -12.16 20.13 16.45
CA SER A 345 -11.35 18.97 16.83
C SER A 345 -10.34 19.29 17.94
N GLU A 346 -9.79 20.50 17.95
CA GLU A 346 -8.87 20.98 18.98
C GLU A 346 -9.59 21.17 20.31
N ASP A 347 -10.73 21.85 20.31
CA ASP A 347 -11.57 22.06 21.50
C ASP A 347 -12.12 20.74 22.07
N ARG A 348 -12.30 19.73 21.21
CA ARG A 348 -12.83 18.43 21.62
C ARG A 348 -11.85 17.64 22.47
N ILE A 349 -10.53 17.83 22.32
CA ILE A 349 -9.48 17.06 23.03
C ILE A 349 -9.72 17.07 24.55
N GLU A 350 -9.92 18.24 25.14
CA GLU A 350 -10.11 18.39 26.59
C GLU A 350 -11.42 17.74 27.09
N ASN A 351 -12.38 17.54 26.18
CA ASN A 351 -13.76 17.13 26.49
C ASN A 351 -14.09 15.71 26.02
N LEU A 352 -13.10 14.92 25.59
CA LEU A 352 -13.30 13.53 25.17
C LEU A 352 -13.83 12.68 26.34
N THR A 353 -14.82 11.83 26.07
CA THR A 353 -15.28 10.83 27.05
C THR A 353 -14.28 9.70 27.19
N ASN A 354 -14.37 8.92 28.27
CA ASN A 354 -13.47 7.78 28.46
C ASN A 354 -13.68 6.73 27.35
N GLU A 355 -14.92 6.52 26.91
CA GLU A 355 -15.27 5.58 25.84
C GLU A 355 -14.73 6.04 24.48
N GLU A 356 -14.77 7.34 24.20
CA GLU A 356 -14.16 7.92 23.00
C GLU A 356 -12.64 7.74 23.03
N ILE A 357 -11.99 8.07 24.15
CA ILE A 357 -10.54 7.90 24.33
C ILE A 357 -10.13 6.44 24.11
N ASP A 358 -10.87 5.50 24.69
CA ASP A 358 -10.61 4.07 24.54
C ASP A 358 -10.67 3.65 23.08
N SER A 359 -11.70 4.08 22.35
CA SER A 359 -11.87 3.73 20.93
C SER A 359 -10.76 4.33 20.05
N LEU A 360 -10.45 5.62 20.25
CA LEU A 360 -9.45 6.34 19.47
C LEU A 360 -8.03 5.80 19.70
N MET A 361 -7.67 5.56 20.96
CA MET A 361 -6.34 5.05 21.31
C MET A 361 -6.19 3.58 20.91
N PHE A 362 -7.26 2.78 20.99
CA PHE A 362 -7.23 1.41 20.47
C PHE A 362 -7.00 1.39 18.96
N GLU A 363 -7.67 2.26 18.19
CA GLU A 363 -7.40 2.39 16.75
C GLU A 363 -5.97 2.87 16.48
N LYS A 364 -5.48 3.87 17.24
CA LYS A 364 -4.10 4.37 17.10
C LYS A 364 -3.07 3.25 17.26
N TRP A 365 -3.20 2.43 18.30
CA TRP A 365 -2.21 1.40 18.63
C TRP A 365 -2.40 0.12 17.82
N PHE A 366 -3.64 -0.28 17.55
CA PHE A 366 -3.95 -1.63 17.09
C PHE A 366 -4.87 -1.69 15.86
N GLY A 367 -5.40 -0.57 15.37
CA GLY A 367 -6.40 -0.54 14.30
C GLY A 367 -5.96 -1.22 13.00
N SER A 368 -4.66 -1.23 12.69
CA SER A 368 -4.10 -1.91 11.52
C SER A 368 -3.44 -3.26 11.82
N LEU A 369 -3.38 -3.67 13.09
CA LEU A 369 -2.60 -4.83 13.52
C LEU A 369 -3.16 -6.14 12.95
N THR A 370 -4.46 -6.37 13.14
CA THR A 370 -5.13 -7.60 12.67
C THR A 370 -4.98 -7.79 11.16
N THR A 371 -5.24 -6.74 10.37
CA THR A 371 -5.07 -6.78 8.91
C THR A 371 -3.63 -7.07 8.51
N LYS A 372 -2.64 -6.42 9.14
CA LYS A 372 -1.23 -6.68 8.86
C LYS A 372 -0.83 -8.12 9.19
N MET A 373 -1.34 -8.70 10.28
CA MET A 373 -1.04 -10.08 10.67
C MET A 373 -1.71 -11.11 9.76
N ILE A 374 -2.95 -10.86 9.32
CA ILE A 374 -3.63 -11.71 8.32
C ILE A 374 -2.87 -11.65 6.99
N ASN A 375 -2.40 -10.49 6.56
CA ASN A 375 -1.60 -10.35 5.35
C ASN A 375 -0.31 -11.20 5.36
N LEU A 376 0.24 -11.54 6.53
CA LEU A 376 1.39 -12.46 6.61
C LEU A 376 1.06 -13.91 6.23
N ILE A 377 -0.23 -14.29 6.28
CA ILE A 377 -0.72 -15.58 5.78
C ILE A 377 -0.88 -15.51 4.26
N GLU A 378 -1.40 -14.39 3.76
CA GLU A 378 -1.67 -14.21 2.33
C GLU A 378 -0.42 -13.96 1.50
N GLN A 379 0.59 -13.28 2.05
CA GLN A 379 1.79 -12.89 1.30
C GLN A 379 2.52 -14.11 0.69
N PRO A 380 2.82 -15.20 1.44
CA PRO A 380 3.42 -16.39 0.86
C PRO A 380 2.57 -17.03 -0.25
N LEU A 381 1.23 -16.97 -0.13
CA LEU A 381 0.31 -17.47 -1.15
C LEU A 381 0.38 -16.60 -2.42
N LYS A 382 0.41 -15.27 -2.25
CA LYS A 382 0.54 -14.31 -3.36
C LYS A 382 1.89 -14.44 -4.06
N GLU A 383 2.97 -14.71 -3.31
CA GLU A 383 4.29 -14.99 -3.87
C GLU A 383 4.27 -16.27 -4.73
N ASP A 384 3.69 -17.36 -4.22
CA ASP A 384 3.52 -18.61 -4.98
C ASP A 384 2.60 -18.43 -6.22
N LEU A 385 1.51 -17.66 -6.11
CA LEU A 385 0.62 -17.33 -7.23
C LEU A 385 1.32 -16.47 -8.28
N GLY A 386 2.19 -15.54 -7.88
CA GLY A 386 3.02 -14.77 -8.80
C GLY A 386 4.04 -15.62 -9.54
N ILE A 387 4.59 -16.65 -8.87
CA ILE A 387 5.43 -17.65 -9.52
C ILE A 387 4.61 -18.46 -10.54
N LEU A 388 3.40 -18.88 -10.18
CA LEU A 388 2.51 -19.60 -11.07
C LEU A 388 2.13 -18.78 -12.31
N GLU A 389 1.83 -17.48 -12.13
CA GLU A 389 1.59 -16.52 -13.22
C GLU A 389 2.79 -16.41 -14.15
N MET A 390 3.99 -16.31 -13.57
CA MET A 390 5.23 -16.28 -14.32
C MET A 390 5.44 -17.57 -15.13
N LEU A 391 5.18 -18.75 -14.55
CA LEU A 391 5.27 -20.05 -15.24
C LEU A 391 4.24 -20.17 -16.36
N GLN A 392 3.00 -19.72 -16.12
CA GLN A 392 1.96 -19.68 -17.15
C GLN A 392 2.41 -18.82 -18.33
N LYS A 393 2.86 -17.58 -18.06
CA LYS A 393 3.34 -16.68 -19.12
C LYS A 393 4.55 -17.25 -19.86
N ARG A 394 5.48 -17.88 -19.14
CA ARG A 394 6.71 -18.45 -19.68
C ARG A 394 6.45 -19.58 -20.69
N TYR A 395 5.43 -20.41 -20.46
CA TYR A 395 5.12 -21.59 -21.28
C TYR A 395 3.81 -21.44 -22.06
N LYS A 396 3.31 -20.20 -22.21
CA LYS A 396 2.10 -19.89 -22.98
C LYS A 396 2.35 -19.98 -24.48
N ASP A 397 3.39 -19.29 -24.94
CA ASP A 397 3.75 -19.23 -26.35
C ASP A 397 4.78 -20.32 -26.62
N THR A 398 4.41 -21.31 -27.45
CA THR A 398 5.26 -22.45 -27.78
C THR A 398 6.10 -22.16 -29.01
N LEU A 399 7.18 -22.93 -29.20
CA LEU A 399 7.98 -22.82 -30.43
C LEU A 399 7.09 -23.01 -31.67
N ASP A 400 6.21 -24.01 -31.65
CA ASP A 400 5.29 -24.29 -32.75
C ASP A 400 4.33 -23.12 -33.02
N SER A 401 3.77 -22.49 -31.96
CA SER A 401 2.87 -21.35 -32.13
C SER A 401 3.59 -20.11 -32.65
N LEU A 402 4.82 -19.87 -32.20
CA LEU A 402 5.65 -18.76 -32.67
C LEU A 402 6.12 -18.96 -34.11
N GLU A 403 6.42 -20.19 -34.52
CA GLU A 403 6.73 -20.51 -35.91
C GLU A 403 5.51 -20.32 -36.83
N GLU A 404 4.31 -20.64 -36.36
CA GLU A 404 3.07 -20.43 -37.11
C GLU A 404 2.71 -18.95 -37.22
N GLU A 405 2.83 -18.18 -36.12
CA GLU A 405 2.65 -16.72 -36.13
C GLU A 405 3.68 -16.03 -37.04
N GLY A 406 4.94 -16.48 -37.00
CA GLY A 406 5.99 -15.99 -37.90
C GLY A 406 5.64 -16.19 -39.37
N LYS A 407 5.13 -17.38 -39.73
CA LYS A 407 4.65 -17.66 -41.10
C LYS A 407 3.47 -16.79 -41.50
N GLN A 408 2.54 -16.51 -40.58
CA GLN A 408 1.40 -15.63 -40.85
C GLN A 408 1.85 -14.19 -41.10
N LEU A 409 2.73 -13.66 -40.23
CA LEU A 409 3.30 -12.32 -40.39
C LEU A 409 4.12 -12.18 -41.69
N GLU A 410 4.87 -13.22 -42.07
CA GLU A 410 5.57 -13.27 -43.36
C GLU A 410 4.59 -13.17 -44.53
N GLN A 411 3.47 -13.91 -44.49
CA GLN A 411 2.44 -13.86 -45.53
C GLN A 411 1.76 -12.48 -45.61
N GLU A 412 1.46 -11.86 -44.46
CA GLU A 412 0.90 -10.50 -44.40
C GLU A 412 1.87 -9.47 -44.99
N LEU A 413 3.16 -9.56 -44.64
CA LEU A 413 4.19 -8.68 -45.20
C LEU A 413 4.33 -8.86 -46.73
N GLU A 414 4.31 -10.10 -47.22
CA GLU A 414 4.34 -10.38 -48.66
C GLU A 414 3.11 -9.77 -49.37
N ALA A 415 1.92 -9.87 -48.77
CA ALA A 415 0.72 -9.26 -49.30
C ALA A 415 0.84 -7.72 -49.38
N MET A 416 1.32 -7.07 -48.30
CA MET A 416 1.57 -5.62 -48.29
C MET A 416 2.61 -5.18 -49.33
N LEU A 417 3.69 -5.96 -49.51
CA LEU A 417 4.70 -5.70 -50.54
C LEU A 417 4.11 -5.80 -51.94
N GLN A 418 3.23 -6.77 -52.21
CA GLN A 418 2.55 -6.89 -53.50
C GLN A 418 1.63 -5.71 -53.77
N GLU A 419 0.90 -5.20 -52.77
CA GLU A 419 0.06 -4.01 -52.92
C GLU A 419 0.88 -2.74 -53.22
N MET A 420 2.08 -2.60 -52.65
CA MET A 420 2.97 -1.45 -52.93
C MET A 420 3.62 -1.48 -54.31
N VAL A 421 3.78 -2.65 -54.94
CA VAL A 421 4.41 -2.77 -56.27
C VAL A 421 3.41 -2.47 -57.40
N VAL A 422 2.10 -2.41 -57.12
CA VAL A 422 1.05 -2.21 -58.13
C VAL A 422 0.77 -0.72 -58.44
N THR A 423 1.41 0.22 -57.75
CA THR A 423 1.19 1.68 -57.96
C THR A 423 2.06 2.34 -59.04
N ASP A 424 2.90 1.60 -59.76
CA ASP A 424 3.70 2.11 -60.89
C ASP A 424 3.11 1.69 -62.27
N GLN A 425 1.85 2.03 -62.55
CA GLN A 425 1.28 2.01 -63.91
C GLN A 425 0.56 3.29 -64.30
#